data_AF-A0A7R8NWC9-F1
#
_entry.id   AF-A0A7R8NWC9-F1
#
_cell.length_a   1.000
_cell.length_b   1.000
_cell.length_c   1.000
_cell.angle_alpha   90.00
_cell.angle_beta   90.00
_cell.angle_gamma   90.00
#
_symmetry.space_group_name_H-M   'P 1'
#
loop_
_entity.id
_entity.type
_entity.pdbx_description
1 polymer ?
#
loop_
_entity_poly.entity_id
_entity_poly.type
_entity_poly.pdbx_seq_one_letter_code
_entity_poly.pdbx_strand_id
1 'polypeptide(L)'
;MLQCTAFAEVPEMGTLVVLTAMHAEPGPTPTPAVPGVPELPELDDTLLCELGEHDEKTEHAAQFWAGEMAATRDLWMFWTDTDTDTGMRRSFRFAELPPCPAVMRTLATDEREVCVLFDRHSAPHSWDVTDPLADLMAERMREEVERERGGGGGGADGGGKEGDADEGGAGVTPSG
;
A
#
# COMPACT_ATOMS: atom_id res chain seq x y z
N MET A 1 7.82 -9.49 9.52
CA MET A 1 6.98 -8.33 9.88
C MET A 1 5.62 -8.89 10.24
N LEU A 2 5.20 -8.75 11.49
CA LEU A 2 3.91 -9.26 11.96
C LEU A 2 2.88 -8.15 11.89
N GLN A 3 1.82 -8.34 11.12
CA GLN A 3 0.67 -7.44 11.15
C GLN A 3 0.01 -7.52 12.53
N CYS A 4 -0.32 -6.39 13.14
CA CYS A 4 -1.16 -6.37 14.33
C CYS A 4 -2.55 -6.95 13.99
N THR A 5 -2.98 -7.92 14.78
CA THR A 5 -4.28 -8.60 14.61
C THR A 5 -5.33 -8.11 15.59
N ALA A 6 -5.09 -6.96 16.25
CA ALA A 6 -6.06 -6.36 17.14
C ALA A 6 -7.28 -5.89 16.34
N PHE A 7 -8.46 -6.13 16.90
CA PHE A 7 -9.72 -5.73 16.29
C PHE A 7 -10.65 -5.08 17.31
N ALA A 8 -11.58 -4.27 16.83
CA ALA A 8 -12.58 -3.63 17.66
C ALA A 8 -13.96 -3.55 17.02
N GLU A 9 -14.98 -3.88 17.82
CA GLU A 9 -16.37 -3.58 17.48
C GLU A 9 -16.55 -2.06 17.40
N VAL A 10 -17.28 -1.61 16.39
CA VAL A 10 -17.59 -0.20 16.19
C VAL A 10 -18.61 0.25 17.23
N PRO A 11 -18.33 1.27 18.06
CA PRO A 11 -19.28 1.76 19.05
C PRO A 11 -20.39 2.57 18.37
N GLU A 12 -21.48 1.92 17.95
CA GLU A 12 -22.60 2.51 17.17
C GLU A 12 -23.02 3.91 17.67
N MET A 13 -23.28 4.05 18.97
CA MET A 13 -23.71 5.33 19.54
C MET A 13 -22.63 6.41 19.46
N GLY A 14 -21.36 6.04 19.65
CA GLY A 14 -20.22 6.96 19.52
C GLY A 14 -20.04 7.41 18.07
N THR A 15 -20.17 6.48 17.13
CA THR A 15 -20.17 6.71 15.69
C THR A 15 -21.23 7.72 15.27
N LEU A 16 -22.50 7.50 15.68
CA LEU A 16 -23.60 8.39 15.31
C LEU A 16 -23.37 9.82 15.80
N VAL A 17 -22.85 9.97 17.02
CA VAL A 17 -22.52 11.29 17.58
C VAL A 17 -21.46 12.00 16.74
N VAL A 18 -20.39 11.30 16.37
CA VAL A 18 -19.29 11.87 15.60
C VAL A 18 -19.75 12.27 14.20
N LEU A 19 -20.41 11.36 13.47
CA LEU A 19 -20.87 11.63 12.11
C LEU A 19 -21.90 12.77 12.08
N THR A 20 -22.80 12.85 13.05
CA THR A 20 -23.74 13.97 13.17
C THR A 20 -23.02 15.29 13.44
N ALA A 21 -22.00 15.29 14.29
CA ALA A 21 -21.21 16.49 14.59
C ALA A 21 -20.40 16.97 13.37
N MET A 22 -19.89 16.06 12.55
CA MET A 22 -19.16 16.37 11.32
C MET A 22 -20.07 17.02 10.26
N HIS A 23 -21.33 16.61 10.18
CA HIS A 23 -22.31 17.12 9.22
C HIS A 23 -23.24 18.21 9.80
N ALA A 24 -22.79 18.96 10.81
CA ALA A 24 -23.62 19.95 11.50
C ALA A 24 -24.04 21.17 10.64
N GLU A 25 -23.43 21.39 9.48
CA GLU A 25 -23.78 22.48 8.56
C GLU A 25 -24.95 22.08 7.63
N PRO A 26 -26.05 22.84 7.58
CA PRO A 26 -27.12 22.59 6.62
C PRO A 26 -26.67 23.04 5.23
N GLY A 27 -26.12 22.10 4.45
CA GLY A 27 -25.95 22.28 3.01
C GLY A 27 -27.30 22.50 2.31
N PRO A 28 -27.31 23.12 1.11
CA PRO A 28 -28.55 23.31 0.35
C PRO A 28 -29.20 21.95 0.09
N THR A 29 -30.45 21.83 0.55
CA THR A 29 -31.31 20.63 0.49
C THR A 29 -31.10 19.75 -0.75
N PRO A 30 -30.73 18.47 -0.59
CA PRO A 30 -30.99 17.47 -1.61
C PRO A 30 -32.50 17.11 -1.60
N THR A 31 -33.09 17.04 -2.79
CA THR A 31 -34.42 16.47 -3.08
C THR A 31 -34.57 15.03 -2.56
N PRO A 32 -35.79 14.54 -2.33
CA PRO A 32 -36.09 13.69 -1.17
C PRO A 32 -35.68 12.22 -1.37
N ALA A 33 -34.56 11.85 -0.78
CA ALA A 33 -34.52 10.65 0.05
C ALA A 33 -35.00 11.06 1.46
N VAL A 34 -35.56 10.13 2.22
CA VAL A 34 -36.27 10.35 3.50
C VAL A 34 -35.57 11.41 4.39
N PRO A 35 -36.27 12.48 4.83
CA PRO A 35 -35.62 13.57 5.53
C PRO A 35 -35.20 13.16 6.95
N GLY A 36 -33.90 13.26 7.25
CA GLY A 36 -33.38 13.28 8.62
C GLY A 36 -32.42 12.15 9.01
N VAL A 37 -32.09 11.23 8.11
CA VAL A 37 -31.05 10.23 8.37
C VAL A 37 -29.99 10.40 7.29
N PRO A 38 -28.78 10.89 7.59
CA PRO A 38 -27.67 10.75 6.65
C PRO A 38 -27.57 9.27 6.31
N GLU A 39 -27.56 8.92 5.02
CA GLU A 39 -27.34 7.55 4.59
C GLU A 39 -25.94 7.17 5.08
N LEU A 40 -25.90 6.56 6.27
CA LEU A 40 -24.66 6.07 6.83
C LEU A 40 -24.18 5.01 5.85
N PRO A 41 -22.95 5.13 5.32
CA PRO A 41 -22.38 4.01 4.57
C PRO A 41 -22.50 2.75 5.43
N GLU A 42 -22.66 1.59 4.80
CA GLU A 42 -22.59 0.32 5.53
C GLU A 42 -21.23 0.28 6.24
N LEU A 43 -21.25 0.50 7.55
CA LEU A 43 -20.07 0.45 8.38
C LEU A 43 -19.83 -1.02 8.74
N ASP A 44 -18.59 -1.45 8.66
CA ASP A 44 -18.23 -2.75 9.22
C ASP A 44 -18.52 -2.76 10.72
N ASP A 45 -19.10 -3.85 11.22
CA ASP A 45 -19.35 -4.02 12.65
C ASP A 45 -18.03 -4.13 13.45
N THR A 46 -16.93 -4.46 12.77
CA THR A 46 -15.61 -4.69 13.35
C THR A 46 -14.50 -4.10 12.48
N LEU A 47 -13.59 -3.35 13.12
CA LEU A 47 -12.39 -2.80 12.49
C LEU A 47 -11.15 -3.60 12.88
N LEU A 48 -10.19 -3.70 11.97
CA LEU A 48 -8.86 -4.29 12.22
C LEU A 48 -7.80 -3.17 12.29
N CYS A 49 -6.80 -3.34 13.16
CA CYS A 49 -5.70 -2.39 13.24
C CYS A 49 -4.92 -2.33 11.91
N GLU A 50 -4.78 -1.12 11.36
CA GLU A 50 -4.09 -0.86 10.10
C GLU A 50 -2.62 -0.46 10.29
N LEU A 51 -2.17 -0.26 11.54
CA LEU A 51 -0.81 0.21 11.83
C LEU A 51 0.30 -0.85 11.63
N GLY A 52 -0.04 -2.06 11.18
CA GLY A 52 0.94 -3.14 11.04
C GLY A 52 1.60 -3.50 12.36
N GLU A 53 2.91 -3.73 12.37
CA GLU A 53 3.67 -4.05 13.59
C GLU A 53 3.92 -2.79 14.43
N HIS A 54 3.46 -2.77 15.68
CA HIS A 54 3.71 -1.68 16.61
C HIS A 54 3.77 -2.17 18.06
N ASP A 55 4.31 -1.34 18.95
CA ASP A 55 4.42 -1.67 20.38
C ASP A 55 3.10 -1.45 21.15
N GLU A 56 3.07 -1.90 22.41
CA GLU A 56 1.94 -1.74 23.32
C GLU A 56 1.66 -0.28 23.72
N LYS A 57 2.58 0.65 23.44
CA LYS A 57 2.42 2.08 23.76
C LYS A 57 1.65 2.84 22.67
N THR A 58 1.63 2.26 21.48
CA THR A 58 0.93 2.81 20.32
C THR A 58 -0.53 2.40 20.38
N GLU A 59 -1.45 3.38 20.33
CA GLU A 59 -2.88 3.10 20.19
C GLU A 59 -3.13 2.36 18.88
N HIS A 60 -3.98 1.34 18.91
CA HIS A 60 -4.46 0.74 17.67
C HIS A 60 -5.27 1.76 16.88
N ALA A 61 -5.21 1.70 15.55
CA ALA A 61 -5.91 2.62 14.69
C ALA A 61 -6.41 1.94 13.42
N ALA A 62 -7.60 2.32 12.99
CA ALA A 62 -8.21 1.89 11.73
C ALA A 62 -8.91 3.07 11.07
N GLN A 63 -8.87 3.13 9.74
CA GLN A 63 -9.65 4.09 9.00
C GLN A 63 -11.11 3.70 9.16
N PHE A 64 -11.91 4.64 9.67
CA PHE A 64 -13.32 4.40 9.96
C PHE A 64 -14.22 4.95 8.86
N TRP A 65 -13.86 6.13 8.31
CA TRP A 65 -14.53 6.69 7.16
C TRP A 65 -13.54 7.50 6.33
N ALA A 66 -13.33 7.10 5.09
CA ALA A 66 -12.63 7.91 4.11
C ALA A 66 -13.61 8.97 3.59
N GLY A 67 -13.23 10.24 3.64
CA GLY A 67 -14.07 11.24 3.00
C GLY A 67 -14.11 11.04 1.48
N GLU A 68 -15.13 11.59 0.81
CA GLU A 68 -15.08 11.70 -0.65
C GLU A 68 -13.74 12.32 -1.07
N MET A 69 -13.18 12.00 -2.24
CA MET A 69 -11.81 12.38 -2.63
C MET A 69 -11.43 13.88 -2.53
N ALA A 70 -12.39 14.78 -2.28
CA ALA A 70 -12.18 16.19 -1.94
C ALA A 70 -11.96 16.47 -0.44
N ALA A 71 -12.15 15.48 0.42
CA ALA A 71 -11.96 15.58 1.85
C ALA A 71 -10.47 15.67 2.15
N THR A 72 -10.08 16.78 2.77
CA THR A 72 -8.70 17.00 3.22
C THR A 72 -8.31 16.09 4.40
N ARG A 73 -9.25 15.29 4.91
CA ARG A 73 -9.15 14.53 6.15
C ARG A 73 -10.03 13.27 6.09
N ASP A 74 -9.52 12.20 6.68
CA ASP A 74 -10.26 10.97 6.93
C ASP A 74 -10.60 10.85 8.41
N LEU A 75 -11.68 10.15 8.72
CA LEU A 75 -12.07 9.82 10.08
C LEU A 75 -11.41 8.51 10.51
N TRP A 76 -10.66 8.56 11.59
CA TRP A 76 -9.96 7.43 12.18
C TRP A 76 -10.53 7.07 13.53
N MET A 77 -10.67 5.78 13.81
CA MET A 77 -10.94 5.25 15.14
C MET A 77 -9.64 4.79 15.77
N PHE A 78 -9.36 5.26 16.98
CA PHE A 78 -8.25 4.82 17.81
C PHE A 78 -8.78 4.07 19.02
N TRP A 79 -8.10 3.00 19.44
CA TRP A 79 -8.43 2.30 20.67
C TRP A 79 -7.22 1.80 21.43
N THR A 80 -7.41 1.67 22.74
CA THR A 80 -6.48 1.02 23.64
C THR A 80 -7.19 -0.02 24.47
N ASP A 81 -6.45 -1.06 24.76
CA ASP A 81 -6.89 -2.23 25.48
C ASP A 81 -6.10 -2.30 26.79
N THR A 82 -6.79 -2.14 27.91
CA THR A 82 -6.18 -2.17 29.24
C THR A 82 -6.71 -3.35 30.02
N ASP A 83 -5.81 -4.23 30.47
CA ASP A 83 -6.16 -5.31 31.38
C ASP A 83 -6.53 -4.74 32.76
N THR A 84 -7.62 -5.23 33.34
CA THR A 84 -8.11 -4.81 34.65
C THR A 84 -8.46 -6.03 35.50
N ASP A 85 -8.55 -5.86 36.83
CA ASP A 85 -8.96 -6.94 37.75
C ASP A 85 -10.30 -7.60 37.38
N THR A 86 -11.12 -6.93 36.56
CA THR A 86 -12.44 -7.40 36.10
C THR A 86 -12.46 -7.84 34.63
N GLY A 87 -11.30 -7.91 33.96
CA GLY A 87 -11.14 -8.27 32.56
C GLY A 87 -10.63 -7.12 31.68
N MET A 88 -10.65 -7.31 30.37
CA MET A 88 -10.18 -6.30 29.41
C MET A 88 -11.14 -5.10 29.35
N ARG A 89 -10.60 -3.90 29.54
CA ARG A 89 -11.32 -2.65 29.34
C ARG A 89 -10.77 -1.93 28.11
N ARG A 90 -11.65 -1.68 27.14
CA ARG A 90 -11.34 -0.89 25.95
C ARG A 90 -11.72 0.57 26.14
N SER A 91 -10.87 1.47 25.68
CA SER A 91 -11.20 2.88 25.46
C SER A 91 -11.02 3.24 23.99
N PHE A 92 -11.86 4.12 23.46
CA PHE A 92 -11.81 4.53 22.06
C PHE A 92 -11.95 6.04 21.91
N ARG A 93 -11.43 6.57 20.80
CA ARG A 93 -11.63 7.96 20.36
C ARG A 93 -11.68 8.02 18.84
N PHE A 94 -12.37 9.02 18.32
CA PHE A 94 -12.40 9.33 16.89
C PHE A 94 -11.61 10.61 16.62
N ALA A 95 -10.96 10.71 15.46
CA ALA A 95 -10.27 11.92 15.03
C ALA A 95 -10.26 12.07 13.51
N GLU A 96 -10.48 13.30 13.03
CA GLU A 96 -10.28 13.67 11.64
C GLU A 96 -8.83 14.07 11.39
N LEU A 97 -8.09 13.23 10.67
CA LEU A 97 -6.67 13.43 10.39
C LEU A 97 -6.43 13.56 8.89
N PRO A 98 -5.51 14.43 8.46
CA PRO A 98 -5.11 14.48 7.06
C PRO A 98 -4.38 13.19 6.66
N PRO A 99 -4.41 12.81 5.38
CA PRO A 99 -3.61 11.70 4.89
C PRO A 99 -2.12 11.99 5.04
N CYS A 100 -1.32 10.93 5.11
CA CYS A 100 0.13 11.01 5.19
C CYS A 100 0.69 11.70 3.93
N PRO A 101 1.58 12.71 4.08
CA PRO A 101 2.13 13.44 2.93
C PRO A 101 3.21 12.65 2.17
N ALA A 102 3.55 11.44 2.63
CA ALA A 102 4.61 10.63 2.03
C ALA A 102 4.20 10.09 0.66
N VAL A 103 5.10 10.27 -0.32
CA VAL A 103 4.93 9.79 -1.69
C VAL A 103 6.18 9.06 -2.11
N MET A 104 6.03 7.80 -2.52
CA MET A 104 7.07 7.05 -3.21
C MET A 104 7.00 7.33 -4.71
N ARG A 105 8.16 7.50 -5.35
CA ARG A 105 8.27 7.58 -6.80
C ARG A 105 9.18 6.48 -7.33
N THR A 106 8.64 5.63 -8.19
CA THR A 106 9.42 4.60 -8.88
C THR A 106 10.17 5.23 -10.06
N LEU A 107 11.50 5.33 -9.97
CA LEU A 107 12.30 6.08 -10.96
C LEU A 107 12.28 5.45 -12.37
N ALA A 108 12.05 4.14 -12.47
CA ALA A 108 12.02 3.43 -13.75
C ALA A 108 10.72 3.65 -14.53
N THR A 109 9.58 3.80 -13.83
CA THR A 109 8.23 3.88 -14.42
C THR A 109 7.59 5.27 -14.27
N ASP A 110 8.19 6.16 -13.47
CA ASP A 110 7.58 7.43 -13.02
C ASP A 110 6.25 7.26 -12.27
N GLU A 111 5.95 6.04 -11.81
CA GLU A 111 4.78 5.76 -10.99
C GLU A 111 4.94 6.41 -9.62
N ARG A 112 3.81 6.86 -9.08
CA ARG A 112 3.74 7.51 -7.77
C ARG A 112 2.76 6.77 -6.89
N GLU A 113 3.22 6.34 -5.75
CA GLU A 113 2.42 5.69 -4.73
C GLU A 113 2.31 6.62 -3.52
N VAL A 114 1.10 6.83 -3.04
CA VAL A 114 0.82 7.64 -1.84
C VAL A 114 0.58 6.72 -0.66
N CYS A 115 1.02 7.14 0.53
CA CYS A 115 0.64 6.43 1.74
C CYS A 115 -0.85 6.67 2.06
N VAL A 116 -1.58 5.59 2.36
CA VAL A 116 -3.02 5.62 2.64
C VAL A 116 -3.36 5.82 4.13
N LEU A 117 -2.35 5.89 4.99
CA LEU A 117 -2.52 6.11 6.43
C LEU A 117 -2.56 7.60 6.78
N PHE A 118 -2.97 7.93 8.00
CA PHE A 118 -3.00 9.31 8.51
C PHE A 118 -1.61 9.93 8.75
N ASP A 119 -1.51 11.26 8.70
CA ASP A 119 -0.25 11.98 9.00
C ASP A 119 0.34 11.60 10.36
N ARG A 120 1.65 11.30 10.37
CA ARG A 120 2.41 10.83 11.54
C ARG A 120 1.95 9.50 12.12
N HIS A 121 1.45 8.59 11.29
CA HIS A 121 1.28 7.19 11.66
C HIS A 121 2.62 6.57 12.14
N SER A 122 2.54 5.62 13.06
CA SER A 122 3.70 4.87 13.56
C SER A 122 4.10 3.69 12.66
N ALA A 123 3.18 3.26 11.81
CA ALA A 123 3.38 2.15 10.88
C ALA A 123 4.50 2.45 9.87
N PRO A 124 5.25 1.44 9.40
CA PRO A 124 6.07 1.59 8.20
C PRO A 124 5.18 1.91 6.98
N HIS A 125 5.72 2.62 6.00
CA HIS A 125 4.98 2.81 4.74
C HIS A 125 4.91 1.49 3.98
N SER A 126 3.95 1.36 3.06
CA SER A 126 3.75 0.15 2.25
C SER A 126 5.04 -0.30 1.55
N TRP A 127 5.87 0.64 1.12
CA TRP A 127 7.14 0.37 0.45
C TRP A 127 8.32 0.05 1.39
N ASP A 128 8.19 0.35 2.68
CA ASP A 128 9.16 -0.07 3.70
C ASP A 128 8.92 -1.53 4.13
N VAL A 129 7.78 -2.11 3.72
CA VAL A 129 7.41 -3.50 3.97
C VAL A 129 7.94 -4.40 2.87
N THR A 130 8.88 -5.28 3.21
CA THR A 130 9.29 -6.37 2.32
C THR A 130 8.14 -7.37 2.20
N ASP A 131 7.69 -7.63 0.97
CA ASP A 131 6.87 -8.80 0.63
C ASP A 131 7.78 -9.92 0.11
N PRO A 132 8.12 -10.93 0.95
CA PRO A 132 9.03 -11.99 0.54
C PRO A 132 8.47 -12.83 -0.61
N LEU A 133 7.14 -12.90 -0.77
CA LEU A 133 6.54 -13.63 -1.87
C LEU A 133 6.72 -12.86 -3.19
N ALA A 134 6.50 -11.55 -3.18
CA ALA A 134 6.77 -10.70 -4.34
C ALA A 134 8.24 -10.79 -4.78
N ASP A 135 9.18 -10.77 -3.83
CA ASP A 135 10.61 -10.93 -4.12
C ASP A 135 10.91 -12.26 -4.82
N LEU A 136 10.40 -13.37 -4.28
CA LEU A 136 10.57 -14.71 -4.87
C LEU A 136 9.94 -14.82 -6.27
N MET A 137 8.78 -14.21 -6.48
CA MET A 137 8.12 -14.16 -7.79
C MET A 137 8.96 -13.38 -8.80
N ALA A 138 9.54 -12.25 -8.39
CA ALA A 138 10.41 -11.44 -9.23
C ALA A 138 11.71 -12.18 -9.59
N GLU A 139 12.28 -12.95 -8.66
CA GLU A 139 13.44 -13.81 -8.91
C GLU A 139 13.13 -14.88 -9.96
N ARG A 140 12.02 -15.62 -9.78
CA ARG A 140 11.59 -16.63 -10.75
C ARG A 140 11.39 -16.05 -12.15
N MET A 141 10.76 -14.87 -12.25
CA MET A 141 10.55 -14.20 -13.53
C MET A 141 11.89 -13.86 -14.22
N ARG A 142 12.90 -13.42 -13.47
CA ARG A 142 14.24 -13.13 -14.01
C ARG A 142 14.90 -14.39 -14.57
N GLU A 143 14.85 -15.52 -13.83
CA GLU A 143 15.38 -16.80 -14.27
C GLU A 143 14.70 -17.30 -15.56
N GLU A 144 13.38 -17.14 -15.66
CA GLU A 144 12.61 -17.51 -16.86
C GLU A 144 13.04 -16.69 -18.09
N VAL A 145 13.21 -15.38 -17.94
CA VAL A 145 13.68 -14.49 -19.01
C VAL A 145 15.12 -14.81 -19.45
N GLU A 146 16.01 -15.16 -18.51
CA GLU A 146 17.38 -15.58 -18.83
C GLU A 146 17.41 -16.91 -19.60
N ARG A 147 16.60 -17.88 -19.19
CA ARG A 147 16.46 -19.17 -19.89
C ARG A 147 15.97 -18.97 -21.33
N GLU A 148 15.02 -18.08 -21.56
CA GLU A 148 14.52 -17.77 -22.91
C GLU A 148 15.57 -17.08 -23.78
N ARG A 149 16.37 -16.17 -23.22
CA ARG A 149 17.47 -15.53 -23.94
C ARG A 149 18.64 -16.48 -24.22
N GLY A 150 18.92 -17.42 -23.33
CA GLY A 150 19.98 -18.43 -23.49
C GLY A 150 19.61 -19.60 -24.41
N GLY A 151 18.33 -19.88 -24.60
CA GLY A 151 17.83 -21.01 -25.41
C GLY A 151 17.77 -20.78 -26.92
N GLY A 152 18.02 -19.55 -27.40
CA GLY A 152 17.93 -19.19 -28.83
C GLY A 152 19.18 -19.46 -29.69
N GLY A 153 20.24 -20.03 -29.11
CA GLY A 153 21.57 -20.14 -29.75
C GLY A 153 21.98 -21.51 -30.30
N GLY A 154 21.04 -22.41 -30.59
CA GLY A 154 21.39 -23.78 -31.00
C GLY A 154 20.55 -24.33 -32.15
N GLY A 155 20.93 -24.04 -33.39
CA GLY A 155 20.35 -24.74 -34.56
C GLY A 155 20.71 -24.18 -35.93
N ALA A 156 21.86 -24.61 -36.49
CA ALA A 156 22.15 -24.88 -37.91
C ALA A 156 23.67 -25.22 -38.00
N ASP A 157 24.10 -26.48 -38.07
CA ASP A 157 24.15 -27.33 -39.29
C ASP A 157 25.01 -26.64 -40.39
N GLY A 158 26.11 -27.14 -40.94
CA GLY A 158 26.78 -28.44 -40.97
C GLY A 158 27.67 -28.42 -42.23
N GLY A 159 28.92 -28.91 -42.16
CA GLY A 159 29.63 -29.49 -43.31
C GLY A 159 30.44 -28.60 -44.27
N GLY A 160 31.76 -28.53 -44.04
CA GLY A 160 32.82 -28.91 -45.01
C GLY A 160 33.17 -28.00 -46.20
N LYS A 161 34.41 -27.48 -46.24
CA LYS A 161 35.56 -28.10 -46.95
C LYS A 161 36.79 -27.20 -46.93
N GLU A 162 37.94 -27.86 -46.91
CA GLU A 162 39.31 -27.35 -47.03
C GLU A 162 39.53 -26.47 -48.28
N GLY A 163 40.43 -25.49 -48.14
CA GLY A 163 41.00 -24.70 -49.23
C GLY A 163 42.30 -24.05 -48.76
N ASP A 164 43.39 -24.57 -49.31
CA ASP A 164 44.80 -24.29 -49.06
C ASP A 164 45.24 -22.83 -49.36
N ALA A 165 46.37 -22.45 -48.76
CA ALA A 165 47.38 -21.42 -49.10
C ALA A 165 46.99 -20.10 -49.81
N ASP A 166 47.50 -18.96 -49.32
CA ASP A 166 48.74 -18.36 -49.86
C ASP A 166 49.06 -16.97 -49.24
N GLU A 167 50.33 -16.61 -49.34
CA GLU A 167 51.10 -15.55 -48.71
C GLU A 167 50.63 -14.09 -48.86
N GLY A 168 51.03 -13.29 -47.88
CA GLY A 168 51.79 -12.07 -48.19
C GLY A 168 51.06 -10.72 -48.15
N GLY A 169 51.65 -9.75 -47.45
CA GLY A 169 51.36 -8.33 -47.70
C GLY A 169 51.53 -7.42 -46.49
N ALA A 170 52.66 -6.74 -46.42
CA ALA A 170 53.05 -5.80 -45.38
C ALA A 170 52.14 -4.55 -45.26
N GLY A 171 52.23 -3.91 -44.10
CA GLY A 171 51.31 -2.87 -43.64
C GLY A 171 51.51 -1.47 -44.20
N VAL A 172 50.68 -0.54 -43.69
CA VAL A 172 51.02 0.86 -43.45
C VAL A 172 49.94 1.49 -42.54
N THR A 173 50.41 2.32 -41.61
CA THR A 173 49.68 3.10 -40.60
C THR A 173 49.11 4.42 -41.16
N PRO A 174 48.22 5.12 -40.43
CA PRO A 174 47.39 6.18 -41.00
C PRO A 174 48.05 7.57 -40.97
N SER A 175 47.58 8.47 -41.83
CA SER A 175 47.78 9.93 -41.72
C SER A 175 46.62 10.65 -42.40
N GLY A 176 46.02 11.61 -41.69
CA GLY A 176 44.93 12.47 -42.16
C GLY A 176 44.05 12.93 -41.02
#